data_AF-A0A1G1HYV8-F1
#
_entry.id   AF-A0A1G1HYV8-F1
#
_cell.length_a   1.000
_cell.length_b   1.000
_cell.length_c   1.000
_cell.angle_alpha   90.00
_cell.angle_beta   90.00
_cell.angle_gamma   90.00
#
_symmetry.space_group_name_H-M   'P 1'
#
loop_
_entity.id
_entity.type
_entity.pdbx_description
1 polymer ?
#
loop_
_entity_poly.entity_id
_entity_poly.type
_entity_poly.pdbx_seq_one_letter_code
_entity_poly.pdbx_strand_id
1 'polypeptide(L)'
;MEKKAPTIPFHSAHSAPPMAAHQMAGPCALAMALGALGWDLTAQDIWSEVKTAGEDREPAYTTLSRLTLFAQKHGFEASLVQAGLDPVQWAIAKGAQVIAFARTHEQLWATGAKLIIKVDEVTVTFHDPLHGPNRTMPRDEFEKLLVPYGRHPGHCYIIVSAKASPPSFNLWEMAAFANPQLACPNCSVVSPVTTYTCEECRQSFRYGPGLPLGCPNPRCPSGYWSFVRCANCDEEITLI
;
A
#
# COMPACT_ATOMS: atom_id res chain seq x y z
N MET A 1 -9.45 29.23 -0.22
CA MET A 1 -8.06 28.98 -0.67
C MET A 1 -7.89 27.48 -0.79
N GLU A 2 -7.85 26.94 -2.01
CA GLU A 2 -7.52 25.53 -2.21
C GLU A 2 -6.06 25.31 -1.77
N LYS A 3 -5.84 24.48 -0.75
CA LYS A 3 -4.48 24.02 -0.42
C LYS A 3 -4.01 23.18 -1.60
N LYS A 4 -3.03 23.68 -2.36
CA LYS A 4 -2.35 22.90 -3.38
C LYS A 4 -1.77 21.66 -2.71
N ALA A 5 -2.21 20.47 -3.13
CA ALA A 5 -1.73 19.22 -2.56
C ALA A 5 -0.20 19.16 -2.69
N PRO A 6 0.52 18.68 -1.66
CA PRO A 6 1.96 18.50 -1.74
C PRO A 6 2.28 17.61 -2.95
N THR A 7 3.22 18.05 -3.78
CA THR A 7 3.64 17.31 -4.97
C THR A 7 4.50 16.14 -4.51
N ILE A 8 4.05 14.91 -4.81
CA ILE A 8 4.82 13.71 -4.53
C ILE A 8 6.01 13.67 -5.49
N PRO A 9 7.26 13.56 -5.00
CA PRO A 9 8.43 13.48 -5.86
C PRO A 9 8.39 12.19 -6.68
N PHE A 10 8.80 12.26 -7.95
CA PHE A 10 8.82 11.11 -8.84
C PHE A 10 10.19 10.45 -8.86
N HIS A 11 10.24 9.12 -8.67
CA HIS A 11 11.45 8.31 -8.80
C HIS A 11 11.31 7.34 -9.98
N SER A 12 12.15 7.52 -11.01
CA SER A 12 12.18 6.62 -12.16
C SER A 12 13.03 5.38 -11.89
N ALA A 13 12.52 4.22 -12.30
CA ALA A 13 13.27 2.96 -12.30
C ALA A 13 14.38 2.92 -13.37
N HIS A 14 14.31 3.74 -14.42
CA HIS A 14 15.34 3.82 -15.47
C HIS A 14 16.62 4.54 -15.02
N SER A 15 16.60 5.15 -13.84
CA SER A 15 17.80 5.68 -13.19
C SER A 15 18.76 4.56 -12.72
N ALA A 16 18.27 3.31 -12.71
CA ALA A 16 19.04 2.10 -12.39
C ALA A 16 19.57 1.43 -13.67
N PRO A 17 20.54 0.50 -13.58
CA PRO A 17 21.04 -0.24 -14.74
C PRO A 17 19.91 -0.95 -15.54
N PRO A 18 20.05 -1.19 -16.86
CA PRO A 18 18.93 -1.56 -17.75
C PRO A 18 18.17 -2.86 -17.40
N MET A 19 18.84 -3.85 -16.80
CA MET A 19 18.18 -5.09 -16.32
C MET A 19 17.55 -4.94 -14.92
N ALA A 20 17.81 -3.82 -14.23
CA ALA A 20 17.31 -3.53 -12.89
C ALA A 20 16.01 -2.73 -12.87
N ALA A 21 15.59 -2.11 -13.98
CA ALA A 21 14.43 -1.21 -13.97
C ALA A 21 13.15 -1.88 -13.42
N HIS A 22 12.78 -3.07 -13.91
CA HIS A 22 11.60 -3.79 -13.40
C HIS A 22 11.74 -4.19 -11.93
N GLN A 23 12.93 -4.59 -11.52
CA GLN A 23 13.23 -4.97 -10.13
C GLN A 23 13.13 -3.79 -9.17
N MET A 24 13.48 -2.60 -9.66
CA MET A 24 13.48 -1.35 -8.92
C MET A 24 12.10 -0.68 -8.88
N ALA A 25 11.11 -1.12 -9.65
CA ALA A 25 9.78 -0.51 -9.65
C ALA A 25 9.14 -0.51 -8.25
N GLY A 26 9.22 -1.61 -7.52
CA GLY A 26 8.75 -1.72 -6.12
C GLY A 26 9.44 -0.72 -5.18
N PRO A 27 10.78 -0.76 -5.06
CA PRO A 27 11.54 0.22 -4.30
C PRO A 27 11.29 1.68 -4.70
N CYS A 28 11.17 2.00 -5.99
CA CYS A 28 10.86 3.35 -6.45
C CYS A 28 9.46 3.79 -6.00
N ALA A 29 8.45 2.93 -6.14
CA ALA A 29 7.10 3.22 -5.65
C ALA A 29 7.07 3.45 -4.14
N LEU A 30 7.82 2.66 -3.38
CA LEU A 30 7.94 2.83 -1.93
C LEU A 30 8.71 4.11 -1.55
N ALA A 31 9.80 4.44 -2.25
CA ALA A 31 10.54 5.69 -2.04
C ALA A 31 9.63 6.91 -2.26
N MET A 32 8.84 6.92 -3.34
CA MET A 32 7.86 7.98 -3.59
C MET A 32 6.82 8.08 -2.46
N ALA A 33 6.28 6.94 -2.00
CA ALA A 33 5.30 6.90 -0.91
C ALA A 33 5.89 7.42 0.41
N LEU A 34 7.10 6.99 0.79
CA LEU A 34 7.77 7.45 2.00
C LEU A 34 8.16 8.93 1.91
N GLY A 35 8.61 9.38 0.73
CA GLY A 35 8.89 10.79 0.44
C GLY A 35 7.66 11.68 0.60
N ALA A 36 6.49 11.23 0.15
CA ALA A 36 5.21 11.92 0.36
C ALA A 36 4.85 12.07 1.85
N LEU A 37 5.35 11.16 2.70
CA LEU A 37 5.18 11.17 4.15
C LEU A 37 6.33 11.90 4.88
N GLY A 38 7.18 12.61 4.15
CA GLY A 38 8.25 13.44 4.69
C GLY A 38 9.56 12.70 4.94
N TRP A 39 9.74 11.50 4.37
CA TRP A 39 10.98 10.74 4.53
C TRP A 39 11.73 10.55 3.22
N ASP A 40 12.90 11.17 3.14
CA ASP A 40 13.75 11.17 1.95
C ASP A 40 14.67 9.95 1.94
N LEU A 41 14.27 8.92 1.19
CA LEU A 41 15.06 7.72 0.92
C LEU A 41 15.15 7.49 -0.59
N THR A 42 16.30 6.98 -1.03
CA THR A 42 16.43 6.56 -2.43
C THR A 42 15.88 5.15 -2.62
N ALA A 43 15.44 4.84 -3.85
CA ALA A 43 15.07 3.48 -4.21
C ALA A 43 16.22 2.47 -4.00
N GLN A 44 17.48 2.93 -4.10
CA GLN A 44 18.65 2.09 -3.90
C GLN A 44 18.83 1.70 -2.42
N ASP A 45 18.58 2.63 -1.50
CA ASP A 45 18.63 2.35 -0.05
C ASP A 45 17.63 1.24 0.30
N ILE A 46 16.39 1.39 -0.20
CA ILE A 46 15.32 0.41 -0.03
C ILE A 46 15.74 -0.94 -0.64
N TRP A 47 16.14 -0.95 -1.91
CA TRP A 47 16.54 -2.17 -2.64
C TRP A 47 17.64 -2.95 -1.92
N SER A 48 18.63 -2.26 -1.35
CA SER A 48 19.74 -2.88 -0.65
C SER A 48 19.29 -3.75 0.55
N GLU A 49 18.18 -3.37 1.20
CA GLU A 49 17.62 -4.09 2.34
C GLU A 49 16.57 -5.13 1.92
N VAL A 50 15.74 -4.83 0.92
CA VAL A 50 14.57 -5.68 0.62
C VAL A 50 14.82 -6.75 -0.42
N LYS A 51 15.89 -6.67 -1.22
CA LYS A 51 16.13 -7.62 -2.31
C LYS A 51 16.25 -9.07 -1.80
N THR A 52 15.60 -9.98 -2.49
CA THR A 52 15.74 -11.43 -2.32
C THR A 52 16.64 -11.94 -3.43
N ALA A 53 17.57 -12.84 -3.10
CA ALA A 53 18.29 -13.58 -4.14
C ALA A 53 17.28 -14.43 -4.92
N GLY A 54 17.39 -14.43 -6.25
CA GLY A 54 16.67 -15.41 -7.07
C GLY A 54 17.24 -16.81 -6.88
N GLU A 55 16.45 -17.84 -7.17
CA GLU A 55 16.93 -19.23 -7.24
C GLU A 55 17.56 -19.48 -8.62
N ASP A 56 18.57 -20.36 -8.73
CA ASP A 56 19.09 -20.88 -10.01
C ASP A 56 19.18 -19.89 -11.20
N ARG A 57 20.11 -18.92 -11.10
CA ARG A 57 20.34 -17.85 -12.10
C ARG A 57 19.19 -16.87 -12.29
N GLU A 58 18.10 -16.99 -11.55
CA GLU A 58 17.08 -15.95 -11.53
C GLU A 58 17.65 -14.67 -10.93
N PRO A 59 17.29 -13.52 -11.50
CA PRO A 59 17.80 -12.26 -11.03
C PRO A 59 17.07 -11.89 -9.71
N ALA A 60 17.74 -11.14 -8.84
CA ALA A 60 17.17 -10.75 -7.54
C ALA A 60 15.81 -10.02 -7.71
N TYR A 61 14.92 -10.13 -6.74
CA TYR A 61 13.60 -9.51 -6.82
C TYR A 61 13.14 -8.95 -5.48
N THR A 62 12.02 -8.23 -5.48
CA THR A 62 11.35 -7.77 -4.25
C THR A 62 9.95 -8.33 -4.19
N THR A 63 9.45 -8.51 -2.98
CA THR A 63 8.06 -8.91 -2.74
C THR A 63 7.30 -7.78 -2.04
N LEU A 64 5.98 -7.76 -2.23
CA LEU A 64 5.07 -6.85 -1.53
C LEU A 64 5.25 -6.92 -0.01
N SER A 65 5.39 -8.13 0.52
CA SER A 65 5.54 -8.38 1.95
C SER A 65 6.85 -7.79 2.48
N ARG A 66 7.97 -7.93 1.76
CA ARG A 66 9.25 -7.31 2.14
C ARG A 66 9.25 -5.78 2.08
N LEU A 67 8.61 -5.20 1.07
CA LEU A 67 8.42 -3.75 0.97
C LEU A 67 7.56 -3.23 2.13
N THR A 68 6.52 -3.98 2.50
CA THR A 68 5.66 -3.67 3.65
C THR A 68 6.46 -3.73 4.96
N LEU A 69 7.24 -4.79 5.18
CA LEU A 69 8.11 -4.95 6.34
C LEU A 69 9.14 -3.83 6.45
N PHE A 70 9.73 -3.41 5.32
CA PHE A 70 10.66 -2.29 5.29
C PHE A 70 10.00 -1.04 5.90
N ALA A 71 8.84 -0.63 5.40
CA ALA A 71 8.13 0.53 5.94
C ALA A 71 7.84 0.38 7.45
N GLN A 72 7.39 -0.81 7.89
CA GLN A 72 7.12 -1.08 9.30
C GLN A 72 8.37 -0.96 10.19
N LYS A 73 9.50 -1.56 9.78
CA LYS A 73 10.77 -1.50 10.51
C LYS A 73 11.26 -0.08 10.72
N HIS A 74 10.98 0.78 9.76
CA HIS A 74 11.37 2.17 9.78
C HIS A 74 10.30 3.10 10.37
N GLY A 75 9.36 2.53 11.12
CA GLY A 75 8.46 3.30 11.96
C GLY A 75 7.22 3.84 11.26
N PHE A 76 6.89 3.36 10.06
CA PHE A 76 5.62 3.65 9.40
C PHE A 76 4.56 2.62 9.78
N GLU A 77 3.29 3.00 9.64
CA GLU A 77 2.19 2.04 9.63
C GLU A 77 2.02 1.57 8.20
N ALA A 78 2.23 0.28 7.95
CA ALA A 78 2.05 -0.30 6.62
C ALA A 78 1.34 -1.65 6.71
N SER A 79 0.44 -1.90 5.76
CA SER A 79 -0.24 -3.19 5.61
C SER A 79 -0.30 -3.61 4.15
N LEU A 80 -0.18 -4.91 3.93
CA LEU A 80 -0.46 -5.56 2.67
C LEU A 80 -1.91 -6.04 2.69
N VAL A 81 -2.77 -5.46 1.85
CA VAL A 81 -4.21 -5.71 1.86
C VAL A 81 -4.71 -6.15 0.50
N GLN A 82 -5.80 -6.91 0.49
CA GLN A 82 -6.53 -7.24 -0.73
C GLN A 82 -7.88 -6.52 -0.76
N ALA A 83 -8.10 -5.70 -1.78
CA ALA A 83 -9.25 -4.80 -1.85
C ALA A 83 -9.68 -4.48 -3.29
N GLY A 84 -10.82 -3.80 -3.44
CA GLY A 84 -11.20 -3.06 -4.65
C GLY A 84 -10.58 -1.66 -4.67
N LEU A 85 -11.02 -0.80 -5.60
CA LEU A 85 -10.54 0.59 -5.69
C LEU A 85 -11.23 1.61 -4.76
N ASP A 86 -12.51 1.41 -4.37
CA ASP A 86 -13.16 2.30 -3.38
C ASP A 86 -12.45 2.36 -2.01
N PRO A 87 -12.01 1.21 -1.45
CA PRO A 87 -11.18 1.18 -0.25
C PRO A 87 -9.86 1.96 -0.41
N VAL A 88 -9.26 1.87 -1.59
CA VAL A 88 -8.03 2.60 -1.94
C VAL A 88 -8.28 4.10 -2.00
N GLN A 89 -9.39 4.52 -2.63
CA GLN A 89 -9.81 5.92 -2.66
C GLN A 89 -9.97 6.49 -1.25
N TRP A 90 -10.64 5.74 -0.36
CA TRP A 90 -10.80 6.12 1.04
C TRP A 90 -9.45 6.27 1.74
N ALA A 91 -8.54 5.31 1.58
CA ALA A 91 -7.23 5.35 2.20
C ALA A 91 -6.42 6.60 1.78
N ILE A 92 -6.43 6.92 0.48
CA ILE A 92 -5.78 8.12 -0.07
C ILE A 92 -6.42 9.39 0.51
N ALA A 93 -7.75 9.45 0.60
CA ALA A 93 -8.47 10.58 1.18
C ALA A 93 -8.13 10.81 2.67
N LYS A 94 -7.65 9.77 3.37
CA LYS A 94 -7.13 9.86 4.75
C LYS A 94 -5.63 10.14 4.84
N GLY A 95 -4.98 10.45 3.71
CA GLY A 95 -3.56 10.79 3.65
C GLY A 95 -2.62 9.60 3.62
N ALA A 96 -3.13 8.37 3.48
CA ALA A 96 -2.28 7.21 3.24
C ALA A 96 -1.75 7.20 1.80
N GLN A 97 -0.61 6.56 1.62
CA GLN A 97 -0.01 6.28 0.32
C GLN A 97 -0.32 4.85 -0.07
N VAL A 98 -0.73 4.63 -1.32
CA VAL A 98 -1.17 3.31 -1.78
C VAL A 98 -0.36 2.86 -2.97
N ILE A 99 0.33 1.74 -2.83
CA ILE A 99 1.12 1.11 -3.90
C ILE A 99 0.35 -0.10 -4.40
N ALA A 100 0.10 -0.14 -5.72
CA ALA A 100 -0.53 -1.26 -6.40
C ALA A 100 0.49 -2.02 -7.23
N PHE A 101 0.33 -3.34 -7.35
CA PHE A 101 1.03 -4.12 -8.36
C PHE A 101 0.09 -4.40 -9.52
N ALA A 102 0.46 -3.89 -10.69
CA ALA A 102 -0.35 -4.03 -11.90
C ALA A 102 0.54 -4.43 -13.07
N ARG A 103 -0.04 -5.14 -14.03
CA ARG A 103 0.55 -5.35 -15.35
C ARG A 103 0.88 -3.99 -15.97
N THR A 104 1.88 -3.98 -16.83
CA THR A 104 2.14 -2.80 -17.66
C THR A 104 1.17 -2.83 -18.84
N HIS A 105 0.67 -1.65 -19.23
CA HIS A 105 -0.27 -1.54 -20.34
C HIS A 105 0.36 -2.00 -21.67
N GLU A 106 1.65 -1.75 -21.85
CA GLU A 106 2.41 -2.09 -23.06
C GLU A 106 2.84 -3.55 -23.10
N GLN A 107 3.01 -4.19 -21.94
CA GLN A 107 3.42 -5.58 -21.81
C GLN A 107 2.59 -6.25 -20.71
N LEU A 108 1.47 -6.90 -21.10
CA LEU A 108 0.55 -7.56 -20.17
C LEU A 108 1.20 -8.71 -19.37
N TRP A 109 2.35 -9.23 -19.83
CA TRP A 109 3.15 -10.24 -19.13
C TRP A 109 4.12 -9.63 -18.11
N ALA A 110 4.44 -8.34 -18.21
CA ALA A 110 5.30 -7.64 -17.27
C ALA A 110 4.46 -6.98 -16.17
N THR A 111 4.84 -7.20 -14.92
CA THR A 111 4.22 -6.58 -13.75
C THR A 111 5.14 -5.51 -13.17
N GLY A 112 4.55 -4.48 -12.58
CA GLY A 112 5.30 -3.40 -11.95
C GLY A 112 4.48 -2.69 -10.89
N ALA A 113 5.17 -2.17 -9.89
CA ALA A 113 4.57 -1.35 -8.84
C ALA A 113 4.16 0.02 -9.39
N LYS A 114 3.04 0.55 -8.91
CA LYS A 114 2.50 1.87 -9.23
C LYS A 114 2.11 2.55 -7.93
N LEU A 115 2.48 3.81 -7.74
CA LEU A 115 1.99 4.61 -6.62
C LEU A 115 0.70 5.31 -7.04
N ILE A 116 -0.43 4.94 -6.44
CA ILE A 116 -1.72 5.55 -6.72
C ILE A 116 -1.80 6.91 -6.01
N ILE A 117 -2.09 7.95 -6.78
CA ILE A 117 -2.17 9.34 -6.33
C ILE A 117 -3.62 9.75 -6.09
N LYS A 118 -4.51 9.31 -6.97
CA LYS A 118 -5.93 9.63 -6.91
C LYS A 118 -6.75 8.51 -7.52
N VAL A 119 -7.89 8.24 -6.91
CA VAL A 119 -8.97 7.43 -7.48
C VAL A 119 -10.21 8.31 -7.45
N ASP A 120 -10.92 8.40 -8.56
CA ASP A 120 -12.27 8.96 -8.60
C ASP A 120 -13.23 7.95 -9.25
N GLU A 121 -14.45 8.39 -9.56
CA GLU A 121 -15.49 7.51 -10.10
C GLU A 121 -15.14 6.95 -11.48
N VAL A 122 -14.32 7.68 -12.26
CA VAL A 122 -14.09 7.37 -13.68
C VAL A 122 -12.62 7.11 -14.02
N THR A 123 -11.68 7.59 -13.20
CA THR A 123 -10.26 7.53 -13.50
C THR A 123 -9.40 7.18 -12.28
N VAL A 124 -8.22 6.66 -12.58
CA VAL A 124 -7.14 6.45 -11.62
C VAL A 124 -5.91 7.22 -12.11
N THR A 125 -5.37 8.08 -11.24
CA THR A 125 -4.09 8.78 -11.47
C THR A 125 -3.00 8.13 -10.61
N PHE A 126 -1.86 7.80 -11.24
CA PHE A 126 -0.75 7.10 -10.59
C PHE A 126 0.62 7.56 -11.11
N HIS A 127 1.65 7.38 -10.29
CA HIS A 127 3.04 7.37 -10.74
C HIS A 127 3.45 5.96 -11.12
N ASP A 128 4.03 5.82 -12.31
CA ASP A 128 4.58 4.57 -12.82
C ASP A 128 6.10 4.71 -12.90
N PRO A 129 6.88 4.06 -12.01
CA PRO A 129 8.34 4.14 -12.04
C PRO A 129 8.97 3.82 -13.40
N LEU A 130 8.30 2.98 -14.21
CA LEU A 130 8.80 2.55 -15.52
C LEU A 130 8.36 3.49 -16.66
N HIS A 131 7.26 4.22 -16.51
CA HIS A 131 6.66 4.97 -17.63
C HIS A 131 6.41 6.46 -17.34
N GLY A 132 6.68 6.92 -16.13
CA GLY A 132 6.60 8.34 -15.78
C GLY A 132 5.54 8.69 -14.72
N PRO A 133 5.52 9.96 -14.27
CA PRO A 133 4.59 10.43 -13.26
C PRO A 133 3.20 10.78 -13.80
N ASN A 134 2.19 10.87 -12.92
CA ASN A 134 0.87 11.46 -13.19
C ASN A 134 0.14 10.84 -14.39
N ARG A 135 0.36 9.55 -14.63
CA ARG A 135 -0.40 8.80 -15.63
C ARG A 135 -1.84 8.70 -15.15
N THR A 136 -2.78 8.91 -16.06
CA THR A 136 -4.21 8.78 -15.77
C THR A 136 -4.81 7.82 -16.76
N MET A 137 -5.69 6.94 -16.29
CA MET A 137 -6.42 6.02 -17.15
C MET A 137 -7.84 5.77 -16.62
N PRO A 138 -8.76 5.29 -17.47
CA PRO A 138 -10.09 4.88 -17.04
C PRO A 138 -10.03 3.85 -15.91
N ARG A 139 -10.93 3.99 -14.94
CA ARG A 139 -10.95 3.17 -13.72
C ARG A 139 -11.11 1.69 -14.04
N ASP A 140 -12.03 1.36 -14.95
CA ASP A 140 -12.30 -0.02 -15.37
C ASP A 140 -11.11 -0.63 -16.13
N GLU A 141 -10.36 0.17 -16.88
CA GLU A 141 -9.13 -0.25 -17.55
C GLU A 141 -7.99 -0.48 -16.54
N PHE A 142 -7.87 0.38 -15.54
CA PHE A 142 -6.86 0.19 -14.48
C PHE A 142 -7.12 -1.10 -13.71
N GLU A 143 -8.38 -1.38 -13.35
CA GLU A 143 -8.77 -2.63 -12.66
C GLU A 143 -8.39 -3.88 -13.47
N LYS A 144 -8.54 -3.85 -14.79
CA LYS A 144 -8.11 -4.96 -15.67
C LYS A 144 -6.59 -5.19 -15.66
N LEU A 145 -5.79 -4.17 -15.34
CA LEU A 145 -4.33 -4.31 -15.22
C LEU A 145 -3.89 -4.86 -13.87
N LEU A 146 -4.71 -4.71 -12.83
CA LEU A 146 -4.34 -5.16 -11.50
C LEU A 146 -4.20 -6.68 -11.46
N VAL A 147 -3.09 -7.15 -10.87
CA VAL A 147 -2.76 -8.57 -10.86
C VAL A 147 -3.55 -9.22 -9.72
N PRO A 148 -4.36 -10.27 -9.99
CA PRO A 148 -4.94 -11.07 -8.93
C PRO A 148 -3.83 -11.72 -8.12
N TYR A 149 -3.97 -11.72 -6.80
CA TYR A 149 -2.98 -12.29 -5.91
C TYR A 149 -3.64 -13.34 -5.03
N GLY A 150 -3.14 -14.58 -5.08
CA GLY A 150 -3.77 -15.71 -4.39
C GLY A 150 -5.08 -16.18 -5.02
N ARG A 151 -5.98 -16.74 -4.20
CA ARG A 151 -7.23 -17.40 -4.63
C ARG A 151 -8.49 -16.54 -4.51
N HIS A 152 -8.40 -15.39 -3.84
CA HIS A 152 -9.55 -14.54 -3.54
C HIS A 152 -9.75 -13.43 -4.59
N PRO A 153 -10.98 -12.96 -4.81
CA PRO A 153 -11.24 -11.81 -5.66
C PRO A 153 -10.67 -10.53 -5.02
N GLY A 154 -10.08 -9.66 -5.84
CA GLY A 154 -9.47 -8.40 -5.42
C GLY A 154 -7.98 -8.32 -5.69
N HIS A 155 -7.40 -7.15 -5.46
CA HIS A 155 -6.02 -6.85 -5.83
C HIS A 155 -5.20 -6.48 -4.60
N CYS A 156 -3.91 -6.83 -4.62
CA CYS A 156 -3.04 -6.53 -3.50
C CYS A 156 -2.46 -5.12 -3.58
N TYR A 157 -2.56 -4.42 -2.45
CA TYR A 157 -2.03 -3.08 -2.26
C TYR A 157 -1.17 -3.03 -1.01
N ILE A 158 -0.12 -2.23 -1.04
CA ILE A 158 0.55 -1.75 0.17
C ILE A 158 -0.09 -0.42 0.53
N ILE A 159 -0.67 -0.32 1.73
CA ILE A 159 -1.15 0.94 2.28
C ILE A 159 -0.16 1.38 3.34
N VAL A 160 0.42 2.58 3.20
CA VAL A 160 1.45 3.13 4.09
C VAL A 160 1.00 4.49 4.62
N SER A 161 1.21 4.75 5.92
CA SER A 161 1.00 6.07 6.51
C SER A 161 1.99 6.36 7.63
N ALA A 162 2.12 7.63 8.02
CA ALA A 162 2.96 8.03 9.14
C ALA A 162 2.35 7.55 10.47
N LYS A 163 3.20 7.08 11.39
CA LYS A 163 2.83 6.55 12.72
C LYS A 163 2.33 7.61 13.71
N ALA A 164 2.38 8.89 13.32
CA ALA A 164 1.85 10.01 14.08
C ALA A 164 0.98 10.88 13.15
N SER A 165 -0.33 10.71 13.28
CA SER A 165 -1.42 11.61 12.84
C SER A 165 -1.20 12.44 11.55
N PRO A 166 -1.90 12.11 10.45
CA PRO A 166 -2.17 13.04 9.37
C PRO A 166 -2.66 14.41 9.88
N PRO A 167 -2.14 15.53 9.35
CA PRO A 167 -2.53 16.90 9.75
C PRO A 167 -3.95 17.31 9.32
N SER A 168 -4.72 16.40 8.71
CA SER A 168 -6.03 16.67 8.09
C SER A 168 -7.21 16.02 8.80
N PHE A 169 -6.99 15.36 9.94
CA PHE A 169 -8.08 14.80 10.72
C PHE A 169 -8.82 15.90 11.48
N ASN A 170 -10.15 15.86 11.44
CA ASN A 170 -10.94 16.68 12.35
C ASN A 170 -10.82 16.12 13.79
N LEU A 171 -11.22 16.90 14.78
CA LEU A 171 -11.10 16.53 16.20
C LEU A 171 -11.79 15.20 16.54
N TRP A 172 -12.84 14.81 15.82
CA TRP A 172 -13.50 13.51 16.01
C TRP A 172 -12.63 12.36 15.49
N GLU A 173 -11.99 12.52 14.33
CA GLU A 173 -11.10 11.52 13.74
C GLU A 173 -9.78 11.43 14.52
N MET A 174 -9.29 12.55 15.06
CA MET A 174 -8.18 12.56 16.00
C MET A 174 -8.54 11.89 17.33
N ALA A 175 -9.74 12.13 17.85
CA ALA A 175 -10.25 11.42 19.03
C ALA A 175 -10.46 9.93 18.74
N ALA A 176 -10.90 9.57 17.53
CA ALA A 176 -10.99 8.21 17.02
C ALA A 176 -9.63 7.50 17.02
N PHE A 177 -8.58 8.24 16.66
CA PHE A 177 -7.20 7.74 16.60
C PHE A 177 -6.51 7.69 17.97
N ALA A 178 -6.72 8.70 18.81
CA ALA A 178 -6.12 8.83 20.13
C ALA A 178 -6.79 7.93 21.18
N ASN A 179 -8.02 7.48 20.91
CA ASN A 179 -8.75 6.59 21.79
C ASN A 179 -8.91 5.21 21.10
N PRO A 180 -8.06 4.22 21.40
CA PRO A 180 -8.12 2.87 20.84
C PRO A 180 -9.41 2.09 21.22
N GLN A 181 -10.39 2.77 21.81
CA GLN A 181 -11.72 2.26 22.15
C GLN A 181 -12.81 2.74 21.18
N LEU A 182 -12.50 3.44 20.07
CA LEU A 182 -13.54 3.78 19.12
C LEU A 182 -14.05 2.57 18.35
N ALA A 183 -15.17 2.08 18.87
CA ALA A 183 -16.15 1.28 18.18
C ALA A 183 -16.50 1.92 16.83
N CYS A 184 -16.44 1.15 15.75
CA CYS A 184 -16.95 1.60 14.47
C CYS A 184 -18.43 1.97 14.60
N PRO A 185 -18.86 3.10 14.00
CA PRO A 185 -20.22 3.61 14.18
C PRO A 185 -21.32 2.68 13.62
N ASN A 186 -20.96 1.77 12.71
CA ASN A 186 -21.92 0.86 12.06
C ASN A 186 -21.99 -0.53 12.72
N CYS A 187 -20.85 -1.06 13.16
CA CYS A 187 -20.72 -2.44 13.66
C CYS A 187 -20.47 -2.49 15.19
N SER A 188 -20.21 -1.34 15.82
CA SER A 188 -19.73 -1.19 17.20
C SER A 188 -18.45 -1.95 17.57
N VAL A 189 -17.81 -2.62 16.60
CA VAL A 189 -16.54 -3.31 16.80
C VAL A 189 -15.46 -2.26 17.01
N VAL A 190 -14.82 -2.31 18.17
CA VAL A 190 -13.63 -1.50 18.47
C VAL A 190 -12.54 -1.95 17.52
N SER A 191 -12.05 -1.04 16.67
CA SER A 191 -10.92 -1.35 15.80
C SER A 191 -9.71 -1.55 16.70
N PRO A 192 -9.24 -2.79 16.88
CA PRO A 192 -8.16 -2.98 17.78
C PRO A 192 -6.92 -2.48 17.05
N VAL A 193 -6.22 -1.50 17.63
CA VAL A 193 -4.79 -1.29 17.32
C VAL A 193 -4.06 -2.49 17.91
N THR A 194 -4.34 -3.68 17.40
CA THR A 194 -3.80 -4.93 17.90
C THR A 194 -2.55 -5.26 17.13
N THR A 195 -1.54 -5.61 17.92
CA THR A 195 -0.50 -6.51 17.46
C THR A 195 -1.17 -7.85 17.13
N TYR A 196 -1.10 -8.27 15.88
CA TYR A 196 -1.51 -9.60 15.45
C TYR A 196 -0.28 -10.50 15.40
N THR A 197 -0.41 -11.72 15.90
CA THR A 197 0.59 -12.76 15.70
C THR A 197 0.11 -13.66 14.57
N CYS A 198 0.88 -13.72 13.48
CA CYS A 198 0.57 -14.63 12.39
C CYS A 198 0.69 -16.08 12.89
N GLU A 199 -0.33 -16.90 12.66
CA GLU A 199 -0.35 -18.29 13.15
C GLU A 199 0.69 -19.17 12.43
N GLU A 200 0.95 -18.88 11.15
CA GLU A 200 1.89 -19.63 10.33
C GLU A 200 3.35 -19.36 10.73
N CYS A 201 3.79 -18.10 10.67
CA CYS A 201 5.20 -17.77 10.93
C CYS A 201 5.49 -17.28 12.35
N ARG A 202 4.46 -17.16 13.21
CA ARG A 202 4.53 -16.70 14.61
C ARG A 202 5.11 -15.31 14.83
N GLN A 203 5.24 -14.51 13.76
CA GLN A 203 5.71 -13.14 13.87
C GLN A 203 4.56 -12.22 14.28
N SER A 204 4.83 -11.39 15.27
CA SER A 204 3.92 -10.33 15.70
C SER A 204 4.15 -9.08 14.86
N PHE A 205 3.08 -8.50 14.33
CA PHE A 205 3.13 -7.22 13.61
C PHE A 205 1.96 -6.34 14.02
N ARG A 206 2.13 -5.02 13.93
CA ARG A 206 1.04 -4.09 14.20
C ARG A 206 0.18 -3.95 12.96
N TYR A 207 -1.12 -4.13 13.15
CA TYR A 207 -2.10 -3.83 12.12
C TYR A 207 -2.25 -2.32 11.97
N GLY A 208 -2.11 -1.84 10.75
CA GLY A 208 -2.25 -0.41 10.47
C GLY A 208 -1.92 -0.04 9.03
N PRO A 209 -2.41 1.10 8.56
CA PRO A 209 -3.04 2.13 9.38
C PRO A 209 -4.53 1.87 9.67
N GLY A 210 -4.95 2.02 10.94
CA GLY A 210 -6.28 1.59 11.38
C GLY A 210 -7.45 2.33 10.70
N LEU A 211 -7.32 3.63 10.41
CA LEU A 211 -8.36 4.45 9.78
C LEU A 211 -8.49 4.28 8.25
N PRO A 212 -7.38 4.25 7.48
CA PRO A 212 -7.42 3.96 6.04
C PRO A 212 -7.86 2.55 5.71
N LEU A 213 -7.69 1.63 6.67
CA LEU A 213 -8.36 0.36 6.67
C LEU A 213 -9.82 0.66 7.04
N GLY A 214 -10.31 0.64 8.27
CA GLY A 214 -11.75 0.84 8.58
C GLY A 214 -12.27 -0.18 9.61
N CYS A 215 -13.55 -0.63 9.54
CA CYS A 215 -14.05 -1.67 10.48
C CYS A 215 -13.42 -3.05 10.13
N PRO A 216 -12.75 -3.73 11.07
CA PRO A 216 -12.16 -5.04 10.84
C PRO A 216 -13.20 -6.16 10.71
N ASN A 217 -14.44 -5.93 11.16
CA ASN A 217 -15.52 -6.90 11.04
C ASN A 217 -15.90 -7.08 9.56
N PRO A 218 -15.76 -8.29 8.99
CA PRO A 218 -15.98 -8.54 7.58
C PRO A 218 -17.44 -8.37 7.14
N ARG A 219 -18.39 -8.29 8.09
CA ARG A 219 -19.82 -8.06 7.82
C ARG A 219 -20.22 -6.58 7.93
N CYS A 220 -19.29 -5.72 8.33
CA CYS A 220 -19.59 -4.31 8.47
C CYS A 220 -19.57 -3.63 7.10
N PRO A 221 -20.54 -2.76 6.77
CA PRO A 221 -20.49 -1.96 5.55
C PRO A 221 -19.32 -0.96 5.51
N SER A 222 -18.64 -0.74 6.65
CA SER A 222 -17.38 0.04 6.73
C SER A 222 -16.13 -0.83 6.73
N GLY A 223 -16.26 -2.14 6.50
CA GLY A 223 -15.15 -3.02 6.18
C GLY A 223 -14.89 -2.95 4.68
N TYR A 224 -13.71 -2.48 4.29
CA TYR A 224 -13.40 -2.18 2.90
C TYR A 224 -12.38 -3.16 2.28
N TRP A 225 -11.75 -4.05 3.06
CA TRP A 225 -10.81 -5.06 2.55
C TRP A 225 -11.38 -6.45 2.72
N SER A 226 -11.05 -7.32 1.78
CA SER A 226 -11.40 -8.74 1.85
C SER A 226 -10.50 -9.45 2.87
N PHE A 227 -9.20 -9.18 2.83
CA PHE A 227 -8.20 -9.79 3.73
C PHE A 227 -6.97 -8.88 3.91
N VAL A 228 -6.19 -9.16 4.95
CA VAL A 228 -4.86 -8.61 5.16
C VAL A 228 -3.84 -9.75 5.18
N ARG A 229 -2.65 -9.52 4.64
CA ARG A 229 -1.59 -10.53 4.59
C ARG A 229 -0.50 -10.26 5.60
N CYS A 230 0.07 -11.34 6.14
CA CYS A 230 1.27 -11.25 6.98
C CYS A 230 2.42 -10.67 6.15
N ALA A 231 3.01 -9.56 6.59
CA ALA A 231 4.15 -8.98 5.88
C ALA A 231 5.40 -9.90 5.89
N ASN A 232 5.45 -10.92 6.76
CA ASN A 232 6.60 -11.83 6.89
C ASN A 232 6.48 -13.10 6.03
N CYS A 233 5.37 -13.82 6.10
CA CYS A 233 5.18 -15.07 5.34
C CYS A 233 4.10 -14.98 4.27
N ASP A 234 3.47 -13.82 4.11
CA ASP A 234 2.42 -13.56 3.12
C ASP A 234 1.12 -14.34 3.35
N GLU A 235 1.01 -15.06 4.47
CA GLU A 235 -0.19 -15.80 4.85
C GLU A 235 -1.39 -14.86 5.01
N GLU A 236 -2.55 -15.33 4.57
CA GLU A 236 -3.79 -14.59 4.67
C GLU A 236 -4.29 -14.56 6.11
N ILE A 237 -4.71 -13.39 6.58
CA ILE A 237 -5.19 -13.17 7.92
C ILE A 237 -6.63 -12.70 7.83
N THR A 238 -7.53 -13.55 8.30
CA THR A 238 -8.94 -13.20 8.49
C THR A 238 -9.05 -12.38 9.77
N LEU A 239 -9.55 -11.15 9.65
CA LEU A 239 -9.85 -10.30 10.80
C LEU A 239 -11.24 -10.64 11.31
N ILE A 240 -11.42 -10.59 12.63
CA ILE A 240 -12.63 -11.02 13.36
C ILE A 240 -13.77 -10.01 13.16
#